data_AF-A0A0C9MEN3-F1
#
_entry.id   AF-A0A0C9MEN3-F1
#
_cell.length_a   1.000
_cell.length_b   1.000
_cell.length_c   1.000
_cell.angle_alpha   90.00
_cell.angle_beta   90.00
_cell.angle_gamma   90.00
#
_symmetry.space_group_name_H-M   'P 1'
#
loop_
_entity.id
_entity.type
_entity.pdbx_description
1 polymer ?
#
loop_
_entity_poly.entity_id
_entity_poly.type
_entity_poly.pdbx_seq_one_letter_code
_entity_poly.pdbx_strand_id
1 'polypeptide(L)'
;MSSDKSEHSHEQSSPEYLQKQAKWIRDELELMIASDGPDSLKPDQVVKVFKSLETLRRARIPVEHLRSSRIHLAVSCISSSASRWPNSVVQEADKLLEMWTAKHGTLNDIGLLLYEEGGRLHGVCGPNDLSKEVLEVKWAKAPGSKTLGGFARHYGDLGFKPGESVDGP
;
A
#
# COMPACT_ATOMS: atom_id res chain seq x y z
N MET A 1 -19.79 2.83 -30.81
CA MET A 1 -18.52 2.30 -30.29
C MET A 1 -18.06 3.12 -29.09
N SER A 2 -18.85 3.15 -28.00
CA SER A 2 -18.55 3.98 -26.80
C SER A 2 -18.53 3.21 -25.47
N SER A 3 -18.79 1.89 -25.47
CA SER A 3 -18.91 1.12 -24.22
C SER A 3 -17.57 0.59 -23.69
N ASP A 4 -16.56 0.34 -24.53
CA ASP A 4 -15.27 -0.23 -24.08
C ASP A 4 -14.40 0.74 -23.25
N LYS A 5 -14.62 2.05 -23.37
CA LYS A 5 -13.79 3.04 -22.64
C LYS A 5 -14.10 3.11 -21.16
N SER A 6 -15.33 2.79 -20.74
CA SER A 6 -15.75 2.86 -19.34
C SER A 6 -15.22 1.69 -18.51
N GLU A 7 -15.17 0.48 -19.07
CA GLU A 7 -14.73 -0.72 -18.33
C GLU A 7 -13.23 -0.68 -18.01
N HIS A 8 -12.40 -0.31 -18.99
CA HIS A 8 -10.96 -0.15 -18.76
C HIS A 8 -10.61 0.97 -17.77
N SER A 9 -11.43 2.02 -17.71
CA SER A 9 -11.23 3.11 -16.74
C SER A 9 -11.54 2.67 -15.30
N HIS A 10 -12.51 1.77 -15.13
CA HIS A 10 -12.85 1.20 -13.82
C HIS A 10 -11.75 0.26 -13.31
N GLU A 11 -11.20 -0.62 -14.14
CA GLU A 11 -10.11 -1.51 -13.77
C GLU A 11 -8.85 -0.74 -13.32
N GLN A 12 -8.50 0.34 -14.03
CA GLN A 12 -7.34 1.18 -13.73
C GLN A 12 -7.47 1.98 -12.43
N SER A 13 -8.68 2.12 -11.90
CA SER A 13 -8.96 2.73 -10.59
C SER A 13 -9.22 1.71 -9.50
N SER A 14 -9.22 0.41 -9.81
CA SER A 14 -9.48 -0.65 -8.83
C SER A 14 -8.40 -0.70 -7.75
N PRO A 15 -8.76 -0.97 -6.48
CA PRO A 15 -7.80 -0.97 -5.38
C PRO A 15 -6.71 -2.03 -5.56
N GLU A 16 -7.05 -3.19 -6.14
CA GLU A 16 -6.10 -4.28 -6.43
C GLU A 16 -5.06 -3.87 -7.49
N TYR A 17 -5.50 -3.21 -8.57
CA TYR A 17 -4.59 -2.70 -9.59
C TYR A 17 -3.64 -1.64 -8.99
N LEU A 18 -4.19 -0.70 -8.23
CA LEU A 18 -3.40 0.36 -7.58
C LEU A 18 -2.41 -0.22 -6.58
N GLN A 19 -2.79 -1.27 -5.84
CA GLN A 19 -1.90 -1.97 -4.92
C GLN A 19 -0.76 -2.66 -5.67
N LYS A 20 -1.05 -3.33 -6.79
CA LYS A 20 -0.03 -3.93 -7.66
C LYS A 20 0.94 -2.87 -8.20
N GLN A 21 0.43 -1.72 -8.65
CA GLN A 21 1.28 -0.60 -9.09
C GLN A 21 2.14 -0.05 -7.94
N ALA A 22 1.55 0.12 -6.75
CA ALA A 22 2.26 0.65 -5.60
C ALA A 22 3.36 -0.31 -5.12
N LYS A 23 3.12 -1.61 -5.24
CA LYS A 23 4.08 -2.67 -4.97
C LYS A 23 5.21 -2.67 -6.00
N TRP A 24 4.86 -2.63 -7.29
CA TRP A 24 5.84 -2.57 -8.38
C TRP A 24 6.80 -1.38 -8.22
N ILE A 25 6.28 -0.20 -7.90
CA ILE A 25 7.10 1.00 -7.67
C ILE A 25 8.03 0.84 -6.45
N ARG A 26 7.50 0.37 -5.31
CA ARG A 26 8.27 0.32 -4.04
C ARG A 26 9.19 -0.89 -3.92
N ASP A 27 8.73 -2.07 -4.33
CA ASP A 27 9.42 -3.32 -4.07
C ASP A 27 10.35 -3.71 -5.22
N GLU A 28 10.09 -3.25 -6.44
CA GLU A 28 10.94 -3.59 -7.58
C GLU A 28 11.80 -2.40 -8.01
N LEU A 29 11.15 -1.28 -8.38
CA LEU A 29 11.86 -0.15 -8.96
C LEU A 29 12.71 0.60 -7.94
N GLU A 30 12.14 0.95 -6.78
CA GLU A 30 12.88 1.67 -5.74
C GLU A 30 14.05 0.82 -5.22
N LEU A 31 13.88 -0.50 -5.05
CA LEU A 31 14.98 -1.39 -4.64
C LEU A 31 16.08 -1.46 -5.70
N MET A 32 15.73 -1.53 -6.98
CA MET A 32 16.69 -1.55 -8.09
C MET A 32 17.51 -0.26 -8.14
N ILE A 33 16.84 0.89 -8.05
CA ILE A 33 17.48 2.21 -8.06
C ILE A 33 18.33 2.44 -6.81
N ALA A 34 17.89 1.94 -5.66
CA ALA A 34 18.65 2.01 -4.41
C ALA A 34 19.92 1.15 -4.45
N SER A 35 19.87 -0.02 -5.11
CA SER A 35 21.02 -0.92 -5.26
C SER A 35 22.03 -0.42 -6.29
N ASP A 36 21.55 -0.12 -7.49
CA ASP A 36 22.40 0.03 -8.68
C ASP A 36 22.60 1.50 -9.09
N GLY A 37 21.97 2.44 -8.37
CA GLY A 37 22.09 3.88 -8.60
C GLY A 37 21.18 4.41 -9.72
N PRO A 38 21.34 5.70 -10.11
CA PRO A 38 20.43 6.39 -11.03
C PRO A 38 20.44 5.85 -12.47
N ASP A 39 21.54 5.22 -12.90
CA ASP A 39 21.70 4.67 -14.27
C ASP A 39 21.12 3.25 -14.42
N SER A 40 20.57 2.68 -13.34
CA SER A 40 19.99 1.33 -13.33
C SER A 40 18.71 1.19 -14.18
N LEU A 41 17.98 2.28 -14.35
CA LEU A 41 16.73 2.32 -15.11
C LEU A 41 17.01 2.33 -16.62
N LYS A 42 16.79 1.18 -17.27
CA LYS A 42 16.81 1.10 -18.73
C LYS A 42 15.74 2.02 -19.33
N PRO A 43 15.98 2.63 -20.52
CA PRO A 43 15.03 3.54 -21.17
C PRO A 43 13.60 2.98 -21.29
N ASP A 44 13.45 1.68 -21.61
CA ASP A 44 12.14 1.03 -21.70
C ASP A 44 11.37 1.04 -20.37
N GLN A 45 12.07 0.87 -19.25
CA GLN A 45 11.46 0.91 -17.92
C GLN A 45 11.02 2.34 -17.57
N VAL A 46 11.82 3.35 -17.93
CA VAL A 46 11.44 4.76 -17.77
C VAL A 46 10.14 5.07 -18.51
N VAL A 47 10.02 4.61 -19.77
CA VAL A 47 8.79 4.77 -20.56
C VAL A 47 7.61 4.04 -19.91
N LYS A 48 7.83 2.85 -19.36
CA LYS A 48 6.79 2.08 -18.68
C LYS A 48 6.28 2.79 -17.42
N VAL A 49 7.19 3.33 -16.60
CA VAL A 49 6.83 4.11 -15.41
C VAL A 49 6.07 5.36 -15.79
N PHE A 50 6.55 6.11 -16.78
CA PHE A 50 5.90 7.31 -17.27
C PHE A 50 4.46 7.04 -17.74
N LYS A 51 4.26 5.98 -18.54
CA LYS A 51 2.92 5.56 -18.98
C LYS A 51 2.02 5.14 -17.82
N SER A 52 2.57 4.49 -16.80
CA SER A 52 1.82 4.15 -15.59
C SER A 52 1.34 5.40 -14.84
N LEU A 53 2.23 6.38 -14.64
CA LEU A 53 1.87 7.67 -14.02
C LEU A 53 0.83 8.44 -14.84
N GLU A 54 0.95 8.48 -16.17
CA GLU A 54 -0.08 9.07 -17.04
C GLU A 54 -1.43 8.38 -16.91
N THR A 55 -1.42 7.04 -16.79
CA THR A 55 -2.63 6.24 -16.61
C THR A 55 -3.30 6.58 -15.28
N LEU A 56 -2.52 6.64 -14.20
CA LEU A 56 -3.00 7.07 -12.87
C LEU A 56 -3.53 8.51 -12.88
N ARG A 57 -2.93 9.40 -13.69
CA ARG A 57 -3.37 10.79 -13.83
C ARG A 57 -4.73 10.91 -14.51
N ARG A 58 -5.00 10.06 -15.50
CA ARG A 58 -6.28 10.01 -16.22
C ARG A 58 -7.36 9.28 -15.42
N ALA A 59 -6.98 8.32 -14.59
CA ALA A 59 -7.88 7.58 -13.74
C ALA A 59 -8.49 8.49 -12.64
N ARG A 60 -9.81 8.42 -12.48
CA ARG A 60 -10.51 9.10 -11.38
C ARG A 60 -10.49 8.22 -10.14
N ILE A 61 -9.42 8.33 -9.35
CA ILE A 61 -9.23 7.49 -8.16
C ILE A 61 -9.90 8.13 -6.92
N PRO A 62 -10.84 7.44 -6.26
CA PRO A 62 -11.44 7.91 -5.01
C PRO A 62 -10.45 7.81 -3.84
N VAL A 63 -10.64 8.63 -2.81
CA VAL A 63 -9.74 8.68 -1.64
C VAL A 63 -9.63 7.33 -0.92
N GLU A 64 -10.71 6.55 -0.87
CA GLU A 64 -10.73 5.21 -0.27
C GLU A 64 -9.77 4.24 -0.96
N HIS A 65 -9.63 4.34 -2.28
CA HIS A 65 -8.73 3.49 -3.06
C HIS A 65 -7.27 3.97 -2.93
N LEU A 66 -7.03 5.28 -2.81
CA LEU A 66 -5.70 5.80 -2.46
C LEU A 66 -5.28 5.30 -1.08
N ARG A 67 -6.19 5.33 -0.11
CA ARG A 67 -5.96 4.89 1.27
C ARG A 67 -5.63 3.40 1.35
N SER A 68 -6.41 2.54 0.69
CA SER A 68 -6.21 1.09 0.73
C SER A 68 -4.97 0.65 -0.03
N SER A 69 -4.74 1.18 -1.24
CA SER A 69 -3.59 0.81 -2.08
C SER A 69 -2.27 1.44 -1.63
N ARG A 70 -2.34 2.59 -0.96
CA ARG A 70 -1.20 3.46 -0.61
C ARG A 70 -0.32 3.82 -1.82
N ILE A 71 -0.93 3.94 -3.00
CA ILE A 71 -0.23 4.34 -4.23
C ILE A 71 0.34 5.76 -4.11
N HIS A 72 -0.32 6.66 -3.38
CA HIS A 72 0.13 8.04 -3.15
C HIS A 72 1.49 8.10 -2.45
N LEU A 73 1.76 7.18 -1.52
CA LEU A 73 3.07 7.07 -0.87
C LEU A 73 4.14 6.61 -1.86
N ALA A 74 3.82 5.64 -2.72
CA ALA A 74 4.76 5.15 -3.73
C ALA A 74 5.15 6.28 -4.72
N VAL A 75 4.18 7.06 -5.18
CA VAL A 75 4.44 8.21 -6.06
C VAL A 75 5.21 9.32 -5.32
N SER A 76 4.93 9.55 -4.04
CA SER A 76 5.67 10.50 -3.22
C SER A 76 7.15 10.11 -3.04
N CYS A 77 7.47 8.81 -2.98
CA CYS A 77 8.86 8.34 -2.98
C CYS A 77 9.61 8.74 -4.26
N ILE A 78 8.95 8.65 -5.42
CA ILE A 78 9.54 9.07 -6.71
C ILE A 78 9.87 10.56 -6.70
N SER A 79 8.92 11.38 -6.27
CA SER A 79 9.06 12.85 -6.18
C SER A 79 10.17 13.26 -5.20
N SER A 80 10.18 12.68 -3.99
CA SER A 80 11.18 13.00 -2.97
C SER A 80 12.59 12.52 -3.30
N SER A 81 12.73 11.51 -4.17
CA SER A 81 14.02 10.96 -4.61
C SER A 81 14.45 11.49 -5.98
N ALA A 82 14.22 12.78 -6.26
CA ALA A 82 14.46 13.41 -7.56
C ALA A 82 15.88 13.22 -8.13
N SER A 83 16.90 13.02 -7.28
CA SER A 83 18.29 12.78 -7.72
C SER A 83 18.54 11.38 -8.30
N ARG A 84 17.62 10.44 -8.07
CA ARG A 84 17.75 9.02 -8.44
C ARG A 84 16.82 8.60 -9.57
N TRP A 85 15.79 9.39 -9.82
CA TRP A 85 14.80 9.15 -10.86
C TRP A 85 15.04 10.07 -12.06
N PRO A 86 14.72 9.63 -13.28
CA PRO A 86 14.77 10.50 -14.45
C PRO A 86 13.85 11.73 -14.26
N ASN A 87 14.37 12.92 -14.59
CA ASN A 87 13.65 14.19 -14.39
C ASN A 87 12.23 14.21 -14.98
N SER A 88 12.03 13.57 -16.13
CA SER A 88 10.71 13.48 -16.77
C SER A 88 9.68 12.70 -15.95
N VAL A 89 10.13 11.65 -15.25
CA VAL A 89 9.28 10.82 -14.37
C VAL A 89 8.95 11.58 -13.10
N VAL A 90 9.95 12.26 -12.51
CA VAL A 90 9.79 13.10 -11.31
C VAL A 90 8.75 14.19 -11.57
N GLN A 91 8.88 14.92 -12.68
CA GLN A 91 7.93 15.97 -13.05
C GLN A 91 6.49 15.46 -13.24
N GLU A 92 6.32 14.27 -13.81
CA GLU A 92 4.97 13.69 -13.96
C GLU A 92 4.41 13.19 -12.63
N ALA A 93 5.26 12.65 -11.75
CA ALA A 93 4.89 12.29 -10.38
C ALA A 93 4.47 13.53 -9.57
N ASP A 94 5.20 14.64 -9.67
CA ASP A 94 4.88 15.90 -8.99
C ASP A 94 3.51 16.42 -9.42
N LYS A 95 3.24 16.48 -10.74
CA LYS A 95 1.92 16.87 -11.26
C LYS A 95 0.80 15.96 -10.77
N LEU A 96 1.06 14.66 -10.68
CA LEU A 96 0.09 13.69 -10.17
C LEU A 96 -0.21 13.95 -8.69
N LEU A 97 0.81 14.20 -7.88
CA LEU A 97 0.68 14.53 -6.45
C LEU A 97 -0.04 15.86 -6.24
N GLU A 98 0.30 16.90 -7.00
CA GLU A 98 -0.39 18.20 -6.95
C GLU A 98 -1.88 18.04 -7.27
N MET A 99 -2.22 17.27 -8.32
CA MET A 99 -3.60 17.01 -8.68
C MET A 99 -4.36 16.23 -7.59
N TRP A 100 -3.74 15.22 -6.98
CA TRP A 100 -4.37 14.49 -5.87
C TRP A 100 -4.51 15.36 -4.64
N THR A 101 -3.52 16.21 -4.34
CA THR A 101 -3.56 17.14 -3.21
C THR A 101 -4.68 18.16 -3.38
N ALA A 102 -4.84 18.70 -4.58
CA ALA A 102 -5.93 19.63 -4.90
C ALA A 102 -7.33 19.00 -4.79
N LYS A 103 -7.45 17.68 -5.00
CA LYS A 103 -8.73 16.95 -4.95
C LYS A 103 -9.09 16.41 -3.56
N HIS A 104 -8.11 15.87 -2.86
CA HIS A 104 -8.32 15.08 -1.63
C HIS A 104 -7.73 15.75 -0.38
N GLY A 105 -7.05 16.89 -0.52
CA GLY A 105 -6.32 17.55 0.56
C GLY A 105 -4.93 16.97 0.77
N THR A 106 -4.33 17.22 1.93
CA THR A 106 -2.98 16.77 2.27
C THR A 106 -2.83 15.25 2.14
N LEU A 107 -1.99 14.79 1.22
CA LEU A 107 -1.83 13.35 0.94
C LEU A 107 -1.23 12.57 2.12
N ASN A 108 -0.44 13.21 2.98
CA ASN A 108 0.11 12.61 4.20
C ASN A 108 -1.00 12.27 5.22
N ASP A 109 -2.12 13.00 5.18
CA ASP A 109 -3.25 12.79 6.08
C ASP A 109 -4.17 11.65 5.58
N ILE A 110 -3.95 11.17 4.35
CA ILE A 110 -4.56 9.95 3.80
C ILE A 110 -3.82 8.74 4.40
N GLY A 111 -3.89 8.62 5.72
CA GLY A 111 -3.35 7.54 6.52
C GLY A 111 -4.30 6.35 6.60
N LEU A 112 -3.81 5.26 7.17
CA LEU A 112 -4.67 4.11 7.51
C LEU A 112 -5.71 4.53 8.54
N LEU A 113 -6.95 4.11 8.31
CA LEU A 113 -7.94 4.05 9.39
C LEU A 113 -7.43 3.03 10.40
N LEU A 114 -6.98 3.50 11.55
CA LEU A 114 -6.57 2.64 12.66
C LEU A 114 -7.76 2.40 13.58
N TYR A 115 -8.36 3.48 14.10
CA TYR A 115 -9.39 3.43 15.12
C TYR A 115 -10.81 3.64 14.59
N GLU A 116 -10.95 4.24 13.41
CA GLU A 116 -12.24 4.48 12.73
C GLU A 116 -12.86 3.19 12.22
N GLU A 117 -14.16 3.21 11.89
CA GLU A 117 -14.90 2.05 11.38
C GLU A 117 -14.22 1.42 10.15
N GLY A 118 -14.01 0.10 10.18
CA GLY A 118 -13.22 -0.62 9.16
C GLY A 118 -11.69 -0.52 9.34
N GLY A 119 -11.21 0.19 10.37
CA GLY A 119 -9.82 0.30 10.71
C GLY A 119 -9.24 -0.93 11.41
N ARG A 120 -7.91 -1.12 11.31
CA ARG A 120 -7.21 -2.32 11.82
C ARG A 120 -7.32 -2.53 13.34
N LEU A 121 -7.48 -1.44 14.09
CA LEU A 121 -7.59 -1.44 15.55
C LEU A 121 -9.01 -1.07 16.00
N HIS A 122 -9.95 -0.92 15.05
CA HIS A 122 -11.33 -0.59 15.33
C HIS A 122 -11.98 -1.64 16.24
N GLY A 123 -12.51 -1.20 17.38
CA GLY A 123 -13.10 -2.10 18.39
C GLY A 123 -12.08 -2.93 19.21
N VAL A 124 -10.79 -2.84 18.90
CA VAL A 124 -9.72 -3.59 19.59
C VAL A 124 -9.03 -2.70 20.63
N CYS A 125 -8.58 -1.51 20.23
CA CYS A 125 -8.03 -0.50 21.13
C CYS A 125 -8.30 0.90 20.59
N GLY A 126 -8.26 1.90 21.45
CA GLY A 126 -8.39 3.31 21.12
C GLY A 126 -7.06 4.07 21.23
N PRO A 127 -6.98 5.30 20.70
CA PRO A 127 -5.75 6.10 20.70
C PRO A 127 -5.19 6.43 22.09
N ASN A 128 -6.03 6.36 23.14
CA ASN A 128 -5.62 6.61 24.52
C ASN A 128 -5.22 5.34 25.29
N ASP A 129 -5.29 4.16 24.68
CA ASP A 129 -4.89 2.89 25.30
C ASP A 129 -3.38 2.67 25.18
N LEU A 130 -2.60 3.48 25.91
CA LEU A 130 -1.13 3.48 25.82
C LEU A 130 -0.46 2.51 26.81
N SER A 131 -1.19 2.04 27.83
CA SER A 131 -0.65 1.11 28.82
C SER A 131 -0.83 -0.35 28.41
N LYS A 132 0.24 -1.13 28.60
CA LYS A 132 0.30 -2.55 28.24
C LYS A 132 -0.81 -3.35 28.93
N GLU A 133 -1.08 -3.06 30.20
CA GLU A 133 -2.08 -3.77 31.00
C GLU A 133 -3.50 -3.55 30.45
N VAL A 134 -3.80 -2.33 29.97
CA VAL A 134 -5.11 -2.01 29.36
C VAL A 134 -5.29 -2.71 28.03
N LEU A 135 -4.23 -2.77 27.22
CA LEU A 135 -4.23 -3.47 25.93
C LEU A 135 -4.37 -4.98 26.11
N GLU A 136 -3.66 -5.59 27.06
CA GLU A 136 -3.74 -7.03 27.34
C GLU A 136 -5.14 -7.46 27.76
N VAL A 137 -5.80 -6.69 28.63
CA VAL A 137 -7.17 -6.96 29.07
C VAL A 137 -8.18 -6.80 27.93
N LYS A 138 -8.02 -5.76 27.09
CA LYS A 138 -8.90 -5.54 25.93
C LYS A 138 -8.73 -6.63 24.87
N TRP A 139 -7.49 -7.01 24.58
CA TRP A 139 -7.19 -8.08 23.64
C TRP A 139 -7.66 -9.44 24.15
N ALA A 140 -7.56 -9.72 25.45
CA ALA A 140 -8.11 -10.96 26.02
C ALA A 140 -9.63 -11.06 25.91
N LYS A 141 -10.33 -9.91 25.86
CA LYS A 141 -11.79 -9.83 25.72
C LYS A 141 -12.28 -9.78 24.26
N ALA A 142 -11.37 -9.59 23.30
CA ALA A 142 -11.74 -9.50 21.90
C ALA A 142 -12.20 -10.87 21.33
N PRO A 143 -13.27 -10.90 20.52
CA PRO A 143 -13.77 -12.16 19.95
C PRO A 143 -12.72 -12.79 19.03
N GLY A 144 -12.38 -14.06 19.29
CA GLY A 144 -11.35 -14.80 18.54
C GLY A 144 -9.91 -14.59 19.03
N SER A 145 -9.71 -13.93 20.17
CA SER A 145 -8.39 -13.70 20.73
C SER A 145 -7.73 -14.97 21.28
N LYS A 146 -6.49 -15.22 20.85
CA LYS A 146 -5.60 -16.29 21.35
C LYS A 146 -4.65 -15.79 22.46
N THR A 147 -4.92 -14.64 23.08
CA THR A 147 -4.01 -14.03 24.08
C THR A 147 -4.27 -14.48 25.51
N LEU A 148 -5.34 -15.25 25.76
CA LEU A 148 -5.52 -15.94 27.05
C LEU A 148 -4.39 -16.96 27.24
N GLY A 149 -3.74 -16.91 28.41
CA GLY A 149 -2.52 -17.66 28.76
C GLY A 149 -2.57 -19.19 28.69
N GLY A 150 -3.63 -19.78 28.13
CA GLY A 150 -3.69 -21.19 27.73
C GLY A 150 -3.02 -21.49 26.39
N PHE A 151 -2.77 -20.48 25.55
CA PHE A 151 -1.92 -20.62 24.37
C PHE A 151 -0.47 -20.28 24.73
N ALA A 152 0.20 -21.21 25.40
CA ALA A 152 1.65 -21.19 25.46
C ALA A 152 2.16 -21.27 24.01
N ARG A 153 2.64 -20.14 23.49
CA ARG A 153 3.41 -20.10 22.24
C ARG A 153 4.72 -20.81 22.53
N HIS A 154 4.75 -22.13 22.38
CA HIS A 154 6.00 -22.87 22.43
C HIS A 154 6.91 -22.35 21.31
N TYR A 155 8.12 -21.93 21.68
CA TYR A 155 9.10 -21.45 20.72
C TYR A 155 9.39 -22.57 19.72
N GLY A 156 9.05 -22.38 18.44
CA GLY A 156 9.23 -23.39 17.39
C GLY A 156 7.98 -24.20 17.02
N ASP A 157 6.82 -23.95 17.62
CA ASP A 157 5.57 -24.60 17.23
C ASP A 157 4.81 -23.75 16.18
N LEU A 158 5.09 -24.03 14.90
CA LEU A 158 4.41 -23.39 13.78
C LEU A 158 3.04 -24.03 13.47
N GLY A 159 2.58 -25.01 14.27
CA GLY A 159 1.34 -25.75 14.02
C GLY A 159 1.41 -26.67 12.80
N PHE A 160 2.60 -26.86 12.21
CA PHE A 160 2.91 -27.85 11.19
C PHE A 160 4.37 -28.28 11.35
N LYS A 161 4.69 -29.54 11.02
CA LYS A 161 6.08 -29.99 10.96
C LYS A 161 6.65 -29.69 9.56
N PRO A 162 7.86 -29.12 9.45
CA PRO A 162 8.53 -29.00 8.15
C PRO A 162 8.67 -30.39 7.52
N GLY A 163 8.04 -30.62 6.36
CA GLY A 163 8.00 -31.91 5.66
C GLY A 163 6.64 -32.62 5.67
N GLU A 164 5.62 -32.06 6.34
CA GLU A 164 4.26 -32.60 6.28
C GLU A 164 3.52 -32.01 5.06
N SER A 165 3.54 -32.75 3.95
CA SER A 165 2.67 -32.48 2.80
C SER A 165 1.24 -32.82 3.20
N VAL A 166 0.37 -31.83 3.19
CA VAL A 166 -1.07 -32.02 3.38
C VAL A 166 -1.63 -32.62 2.09
N ASP A 167 -1.44 -33.92 1.90
CA ASP A 167 -2.26 -34.68 0.94
C ASP A 167 -3.65 -34.81 1.57
N GLY A 168 -4.55 -33.93 1.13
CA GLY A 168 -5.95 -33.94 1.54
C GLY A 168 -6.71 -35.11 0.89
N PRO A 169 -7.74 -35.65 1.56
CA PRO A 169 -8.83 -36.35 0.88
C PRO A 169 -9.74 -35.38 0.12
#